data_AF-A0A9D8WLF3-F1
#
_entry.id   AF-A0A9D8WLF3-F1
#
_cell.length_a   1.000
_cell.length_b   1.000
_cell.length_c   1.000
_cell.angle_alpha   90.00
_cell.angle_beta   90.00
_cell.angle_gamma   90.00
#
_symmetry.space_group_name_H-M   'P 1'
#
loop_
_entity.id
_entity.type
_entity.pdbx_description
1 polymer ?
#
loop_
_entity_poly.entity_id
_entity_poly.type
_entity_poly.pdbx_seq_one_letter_code
_entity_poly.pdbx_strand_id
1 'polypeptide(L)'
;ADGLSASTPMKDLQKAIDAAEDNDIILVAEGNYLGSLDRGYIQVGQFGNAQNDRGKYLSFYGGYSTDFSERDVIKHVTKFQPTDQKFIAPLFNINARRPYGYTGPRGNVVVDGFVFDLGENNVYCVANVDDERTGTPNKGVLTGRILCNGESPSVPTVGTLKGDEYGLHMDVEGNVRVANCIFVNCRDYGIAALMGKGHMEVCNNIFIACKYASCQVKGNVKDDEIAQVSLDFHHNTVLFSWTRDKTFEDMGQGFRFMNGIRTINVYNNIFGCNTNCGVERVYYEANKAMEAAKQSNLYDNYFFANKRDLELASSGAATISVPASRIEEAEQIGPKYEGNKELPAGNDAFLNAIDQPYLQGYLNLSIVKSQSYDANSTMNQINRIFGQNQVGSEIVRPNMFGNKYPWEKAKDLFGKVPGYGAQIPE
;
A
#
# COMPACT_ATOMS: atom_id res chain seq x y z
N ALA A 1 26.84 23.03 5.36
CA ALA A 1 26.00 22.29 6.32
C ALA A 1 26.44 20.84 6.27
N ASP A 2 26.81 20.27 7.40
CA ASP A 2 27.35 18.91 7.53
C ASP A 2 26.31 17.88 8.02
N GLY A 3 25.11 18.33 8.41
CA GLY A 3 24.04 17.45 8.88
C GLY A 3 24.25 16.88 10.28
N LEU A 4 25.30 17.27 11.00
CA LEU A 4 25.66 16.69 12.30
C LEU A 4 24.96 17.40 13.48
N SER A 5 24.28 18.51 13.24
CA SER A 5 23.53 19.24 14.26
C SER A 5 22.33 20.00 13.67
N ALA A 6 21.38 20.37 14.54
CA ALA A 6 20.25 21.24 14.16
C ALA A 6 20.66 22.62 13.62
N SER A 7 21.88 23.09 13.95
CA SER A 7 22.41 24.37 13.44
C SER A 7 23.05 24.26 12.05
N THR A 8 23.31 23.04 11.58
CA THR A 8 23.97 22.75 10.31
C THR A 8 23.19 21.72 9.47
N PRO A 9 21.86 21.82 9.33
CA PRO A 9 21.05 20.79 8.70
C PRO A 9 21.31 20.70 7.19
N MET A 10 21.35 19.48 6.66
CA MET A 10 21.37 19.29 5.21
C MET A 10 19.98 19.56 4.64
N LYS A 11 19.90 20.42 3.63
CA LYS A 11 18.62 20.75 2.97
C LYS A 11 18.02 19.56 2.22
N ASP A 12 18.86 18.73 1.61
CA ASP A 12 18.45 17.65 0.73
C ASP A 12 18.60 16.29 1.44
N LEU A 13 17.51 15.51 1.49
CA LEU A 13 17.48 14.22 2.17
C LEU A 13 18.36 13.18 1.47
N GLN A 14 18.48 13.22 0.14
CA GLN A 14 19.35 12.29 -0.58
C GLN A 14 20.82 12.54 -0.22
N LYS A 15 21.24 13.79 -0.09
CA LYS A 15 22.60 14.13 0.38
C LYS A 15 22.88 13.63 1.80
N ALA A 16 21.89 13.71 2.69
CA ALA A 16 22.03 13.16 4.04
C ALA A 16 22.22 11.64 4.01
N ILE A 17 21.45 10.92 3.18
CA ILE A 17 21.58 9.48 2.95
C ILE A 17 22.96 9.11 2.38
N ASP A 18 23.43 9.88 1.40
CA ASP A 18 24.71 9.65 0.73
C ASP A 18 25.87 9.82 1.74
N ALA A 19 25.76 10.78 2.66
CA ALA A 19 26.77 11.08 3.68
C ALA A 19 26.72 10.15 4.92
N ALA A 20 25.58 9.55 5.23
CA ALA A 20 25.40 8.71 6.41
C ALA A 20 26.25 7.42 6.39
N GLU A 21 26.50 6.84 7.55
CA GLU A 21 27.09 5.52 7.71
C GLU A 21 26.03 4.47 8.12
N ASP A 22 26.42 3.19 8.16
CA ASP A 22 25.50 2.14 8.62
C ASP A 22 25.06 2.38 10.06
N ASN A 23 23.76 2.28 10.28
CA ASN A 23 23.00 2.48 11.52
C ASN A 23 22.89 3.94 11.96
N ASP A 24 23.24 4.90 11.12
CA ASP A 24 22.96 6.30 11.39
C ASP A 24 21.45 6.58 11.47
N ILE A 25 21.13 7.60 12.26
CA ILE A 25 19.78 8.13 12.44
C ILE A 25 19.70 9.47 11.71
N ILE A 26 18.75 9.58 10.80
CA ILE A 26 18.45 10.79 10.04
C ILE A 26 17.13 11.37 10.55
N LEU A 27 17.22 12.53 11.19
CA LEU A 27 16.07 13.32 11.61
C LEU A 27 15.65 14.24 10.46
N VAL A 28 14.37 14.28 10.13
CA VAL A 28 13.85 15.00 8.97
C VAL A 28 12.80 16.00 9.42
N ALA A 29 13.07 17.28 9.10
CA ALA A 29 12.14 18.36 9.36
C ALA A 29 10.88 18.27 8.47
N GLU A 30 9.88 19.06 8.80
CA GLU A 30 8.69 19.26 7.96
C GLU A 30 9.09 19.81 6.58
N GLY A 31 8.43 19.30 5.55
CA GLY A 31 8.75 19.65 4.17
C GLY A 31 8.33 18.59 3.16
N ASN A 32 8.46 18.93 1.87
CA ASN A 32 8.28 18.00 0.75
C ASN A 32 9.65 17.62 0.19
N TYR A 33 10.00 16.34 0.22
CA TYR A 33 11.31 15.83 -0.18
C TYR A 33 11.17 15.01 -1.46
N LEU A 34 11.78 15.46 -2.55
CA LEU A 34 11.65 14.80 -3.88
C LEU A 34 12.98 14.25 -4.40
N GLY A 35 14.00 14.25 -3.54
CA GLY A 35 15.37 13.83 -3.84
C GLY A 35 16.15 14.87 -4.63
N SER A 36 17.39 14.51 -4.97
CA SER A 36 18.31 15.40 -5.67
C SER A 36 17.66 16.00 -6.92
N LEU A 37 17.62 17.34 -6.96
CA LEU A 37 17.06 18.12 -8.07
C LEU A 37 15.57 17.84 -8.34
N ASP A 38 14.81 17.48 -7.30
CA ASP A 38 13.38 17.20 -7.37
C ASP A 38 13.02 16.12 -8.39
N ARG A 39 13.87 15.08 -8.49
CA ARG A 39 13.68 13.97 -9.43
C ARG A 39 12.42 13.12 -9.17
N GLY A 40 11.81 13.26 -7.99
CA GLY A 40 10.55 12.61 -7.61
C GLY A 40 10.68 11.39 -6.71
N TYR A 41 11.91 11.01 -6.31
CA TYR A 41 12.12 9.83 -5.46
C TYR A 41 13.41 9.90 -4.64
N ILE A 42 13.40 9.21 -3.50
CA ILE A 42 14.53 8.98 -2.59
C ILE A 42 14.98 7.53 -2.67
N GLN A 43 16.28 7.27 -2.51
CA GLN A 43 16.79 5.90 -2.49
C GLN A 43 17.93 5.71 -1.49
N VAL A 44 17.88 4.59 -0.75
CA VAL A 44 19.00 4.00 -0.02
C VAL A 44 19.43 2.76 -0.81
N GLY A 45 20.51 2.89 -1.59
CA GLY A 45 20.86 1.92 -2.63
C GLY A 45 19.89 1.97 -3.83
N GLN A 46 20.39 1.63 -5.01
CA GLN A 46 19.69 1.79 -6.27
C GLN A 46 18.56 0.76 -6.47
N PHE A 47 17.34 1.25 -6.74
CA PHE A 47 16.21 0.40 -7.11
C PHE A 47 16.51 -0.45 -8.37
N GLY A 48 16.08 -1.72 -8.36
CA GLY A 48 16.31 -2.64 -9.48
C GLY A 48 17.76 -3.15 -9.65
N ASN A 49 18.72 -2.66 -8.84
CA ASN A 49 20.12 -3.07 -8.88
C ASN A 49 20.62 -3.57 -7.52
N ALA A 50 19.74 -4.20 -6.75
CA ALA A 50 20.03 -4.66 -5.40
C ALA A 50 21.17 -5.70 -5.35
N GLN A 51 21.54 -6.36 -6.45
CA GLN A 51 22.68 -7.29 -6.42
C GLN A 51 24.04 -6.58 -6.30
N ASN A 52 24.18 -5.38 -6.88
CA ASN A 52 25.48 -4.69 -6.98
C ASN A 52 25.54 -3.41 -6.12
N ASP A 53 24.38 -2.86 -5.76
CA ASP A 53 24.27 -1.71 -4.87
C ASP A 53 23.42 -2.07 -3.65
N ARG A 54 24.10 -2.53 -2.61
CA ARG A 54 23.51 -2.72 -1.28
C ARG A 54 23.65 -1.40 -0.53
N GLY A 55 22.52 -0.77 -0.26
CA GLY A 55 22.45 0.41 0.58
C GLY A 55 22.77 0.12 2.05
N LYS A 56 22.59 1.15 2.86
CA LYS A 56 22.96 1.19 4.28
C LYS A 56 21.75 0.85 5.16
N TYR A 57 22.00 0.33 6.35
CA TYR A 57 20.98 0.22 7.39
C TYR A 57 20.74 1.60 8.00
N LEU A 58 19.66 2.29 7.65
CA LEU A 58 19.42 3.67 8.09
C LEU A 58 18.07 3.78 8.80
N SER A 59 18.01 4.66 9.79
CA SER A 59 16.78 4.99 10.51
C SER A 59 16.35 6.41 10.20
N PHE A 60 15.12 6.59 9.75
CA PHE A 60 14.54 7.86 9.33
C PHE A 60 13.39 8.25 10.26
N TYR A 61 13.47 9.44 10.85
CA TYR A 61 12.41 10.00 11.69
C TYR A 61 11.97 11.35 11.13
N GLY A 62 10.82 11.36 10.46
CA GLY A 62 10.09 12.58 10.10
C GLY A 62 9.35 13.17 11.29
N GLY A 63 8.71 14.32 11.07
CA GLY A 63 7.89 14.97 12.09
C GLY A 63 8.58 16.08 12.86
N TYR A 64 9.78 16.54 12.46
CA TYR A 64 10.48 17.60 13.19
C TYR A 64 10.08 18.99 12.73
N SER A 65 10.02 19.95 13.65
CA SER A 65 9.97 21.37 13.30
C SER A 65 11.20 21.77 12.47
N THR A 66 11.11 22.87 11.71
CA THR A 66 12.24 23.35 10.88
C THR A 66 13.54 23.63 11.64
N ASP A 67 13.45 23.90 12.94
CA ASP A 67 14.59 24.11 13.85
C ASP A 67 14.95 22.88 14.70
N PHE A 68 14.27 21.74 14.47
CA PHE A 68 14.42 20.47 15.19
C PHE A 68 14.19 20.55 16.71
N SER A 69 13.51 21.59 17.20
CA SER A 69 13.21 21.77 18.63
C SER A 69 12.07 20.90 19.13
N GLU A 70 11.18 20.48 18.23
CA GLU A 70 9.98 19.68 18.54
C GLU A 70 9.81 18.57 17.50
N ARG A 71 9.33 17.41 17.93
CA ARG A 71 8.85 16.35 17.04
C ARG A 71 7.37 16.09 17.30
N ASP A 72 6.56 16.27 16.26
CA ASP A 72 5.14 15.92 16.21
C ASP A 72 4.80 15.58 14.76
N VAL A 73 4.55 14.31 14.48
CA VAL A 73 4.34 13.80 13.10
C VAL A 73 3.04 14.29 12.47
N ILE A 74 2.07 14.72 13.27
CA ILE A 74 0.77 15.22 12.78
C ILE A 74 0.89 16.71 12.44
N LYS A 75 1.61 17.46 13.27
CA LYS A 75 1.82 18.91 13.16
C LYS A 75 2.90 19.27 12.14
N HIS A 76 4.07 18.65 12.23
CA HIS A 76 5.26 18.97 11.43
C HIS A 76 5.42 17.96 10.28
N VAL A 77 4.58 18.09 9.25
CA VAL A 77 4.47 17.06 8.20
C VAL A 77 5.73 16.96 7.34
N THR A 78 6.36 15.79 7.37
CA THR A 78 7.40 15.37 6.41
C THR A 78 6.78 14.49 5.33
N LYS A 79 6.92 14.86 4.05
CA LYS A 79 6.22 14.17 2.96
C LYS A 79 7.03 13.96 1.68
N PHE A 80 6.58 12.97 0.91
CA PHE A 80 6.96 12.66 -0.47
C PHE A 80 5.70 12.86 -1.34
N GLN A 81 5.57 14.02 -1.97
CA GLN A 81 4.41 14.39 -2.79
C GLN A 81 4.86 15.04 -4.11
N PRO A 82 5.18 14.25 -5.14
CA PRO A 82 5.46 14.77 -6.47
C PRO A 82 4.21 15.39 -7.10
N THR A 83 4.39 16.28 -8.06
CA THR A 83 3.31 16.98 -8.77
C THR A 83 3.38 16.77 -10.27
N ASP A 84 4.58 16.88 -10.85
CA ASP A 84 4.80 16.88 -12.30
C ASP A 84 5.96 15.97 -12.72
N GLN A 85 6.68 15.40 -11.74
CA GLN A 85 7.80 14.52 -11.97
C GLN A 85 7.37 13.29 -12.79
N LYS A 86 8.27 12.88 -13.69
CA LYS A 86 8.18 11.64 -14.46
C LYS A 86 9.36 10.78 -14.04
N PHE A 87 9.14 9.91 -13.07
CA PHE A 87 10.17 9.02 -12.54
C PHE A 87 9.80 7.55 -12.82
N ILE A 88 10.79 6.68 -12.64
CA ILE A 88 10.71 5.23 -12.88
C ILE A 88 11.25 4.54 -11.62
N ALA A 89 10.63 4.81 -10.47
CA ALA A 89 11.08 4.33 -9.18
C ALA A 89 9.96 4.48 -8.11
N PRO A 90 10.01 3.69 -7.02
CA PRO A 90 9.25 3.97 -5.79
C PRO A 90 9.47 5.40 -5.29
N LEU A 91 8.48 6.03 -4.61
CA LEU A 91 8.71 7.33 -3.95
C LEU A 91 9.90 7.27 -2.99
N PHE A 92 10.01 6.15 -2.27
CA PHE A 92 11.18 5.83 -1.48
C PHE A 92 11.56 4.36 -1.64
N ASN A 93 12.81 4.11 -2.07
CA ASN A 93 13.41 2.79 -2.12
C ASN A 93 14.43 2.58 -1.00
N ILE A 94 14.40 1.42 -0.34
CA ILE A 94 15.43 1.00 0.62
C ILE A 94 15.94 -0.40 0.30
N ASN A 95 17.20 -0.50 -0.12
CA ASN A 95 17.92 -1.76 -0.26
C ASN A 95 18.92 -1.90 0.88
N ALA A 96 18.52 -2.49 2.00
CA ALA A 96 19.40 -2.68 3.16
C ALA A 96 19.51 -4.17 3.50
N ARG A 97 20.22 -4.90 2.62
CA ARG A 97 20.37 -6.34 2.72
C ARG A 97 21.77 -6.79 2.42
N ARG A 98 22.31 -7.77 3.15
CA ARG A 98 23.66 -8.29 2.88
C ARG A 98 23.65 -9.42 1.85
N PRO A 99 24.82 -9.68 1.21
CA PRO A 99 24.98 -10.81 0.31
C PRO A 99 24.63 -12.14 0.98
N TYR A 100 24.20 -13.11 0.16
CA TYR A 100 23.93 -14.45 0.65
C TYR A 100 25.17 -15.06 1.33
N GLY A 101 25.00 -15.66 2.51
CA GLY A 101 26.08 -16.23 3.31
C GLY A 101 26.79 -15.25 4.26
N TYR A 102 26.37 -13.97 4.32
CA TYR A 102 26.87 -13.04 5.32
C TYR A 102 26.51 -13.51 6.75
N THR A 103 27.52 -13.56 7.62
CA THR A 103 27.41 -14.04 9.01
C THR A 103 27.57 -12.92 10.06
N GLY A 104 27.80 -11.68 9.64
CA GLY A 104 27.92 -10.54 10.54
C GLY A 104 26.57 -10.02 11.07
N PRO A 105 26.59 -9.00 11.94
CA PRO A 105 25.38 -8.42 12.50
C PRO A 105 24.53 -7.77 11.41
N ARG A 106 23.21 -7.94 11.52
CA ARG A 106 22.22 -7.24 10.69
C ARG A 106 21.82 -5.95 11.41
N GLY A 107 21.69 -4.86 10.67
CA GLY A 107 21.41 -3.55 11.24
C GLY A 107 19.92 -3.30 11.47
N ASN A 108 19.62 -2.04 11.81
CA ASN A 108 18.26 -1.56 12.01
C ASN A 108 17.84 -0.65 10.86
N VAL A 109 16.63 -0.82 10.35
CA VAL A 109 16.01 0.09 9.38
C VAL A 109 14.72 0.63 9.99
N VAL A 110 14.58 1.95 10.05
CA VAL A 110 13.36 2.59 10.55
C VAL A 110 12.85 3.59 9.53
N VAL A 111 11.55 3.60 9.27
CA VAL A 111 10.85 4.67 8.55
C VAL A 111 9.69 5.12 9.43
N ASP A 112 9.82 6.28 10.05
CA ASP A 112 8.86 6.76 11.05
C ASP A 112 8.36 8.19 10.74
N GLY A 113 7.05 8.38 10.63
CA GLY A 113 6.44 9.72 10.60
C GLY A 113 6.47 10.41 9.23
N PHE A 114 6.28 9.67 8.13
CA PHE A 114 6.27 10.21 6.77
C PHE A 114 4.91 10.08 6.07
N VAL A 115 4.60 11.02 5.18
CA VAL A 115 3.47 10.92 4.25
C VAL A 115 3.98 10.57 2.84
N PHE A 116 3.47 9.49 2.27
CA PHE A 116 3.69 9.06 0.89
C PHE A 116 2.42 9.31 0.09
N ASP A 117 2.44 10.32 -0.78
CA ASP A 117 1.25 10.71 -1.55
C ASP A 117 1.55 10.89 -3.03
N LEU A 118 0.93 10.06 -3.88
CA LEU A 118 0.99 10.20 -5.34
C LEU A 118 -0.19 10.99 -5.92
N GLY A 119 -1.07 11.52 -5.05
CA GLY A 119 -2.33 12.14 -5.41
C GLY A 119 -2.21 13.28 -6.42
N GLU A 120 -1.21 14.15 -6.31
CA GLU A 120 -1.04 15.26 -7.26
C GLU A 120 -0.37 14.85 -8.58
N ASN A 121 0.37 13.73 -8.57
CA ASN A 121 1.11 13.28 -9.74
C ASN A 121 0.32 12.29 -10.60
N ASN A 122 -0.48 11.42 -9.98
CA ASN A 122 -1.32 10.44 -10.66
C ASN A 122 -2.25 11.08 -11.70
N VAL A 123 -2.43 10.40 -12.84
CA VAL A 123 -3.42 10.83 -13.84
C VAL A 123 -4.84 10.40 -13.45
N TYR A 124 -5.73 11.38 -13.32
CA TYR A 124 -7.18 11.18 -13.10
C TYR A 124 -8.00 11.82 -14.22
N CYS A 125 -9.23 11.35 -14.40
CA CYS A 125 -10.26 12.15 -15.06
C CYS A 125 -10.51 13.44 -14.27
N VAL A 126 -10.79 14.55 -14.97
CA VAL A 126 -11.41 15.72 -14.33
C VAL A 126 -12.77 15.30 -13.76
N ALA A 127 -13.08 15.76 -12.54
CA ALA A 127 -14.33 15.43 -11.89
C ALA A 127 -15.54 15.97 -12.67
N ASN A 128 -16.48 15.10 -13.04
CA ASN A 128 -17.73 15.49 -13.68
C ASN A 128 -18.85 14.47 -13.41
N VAL A 129 -19.77 14.81 -12.52
CA VAL A 129 -20.92 13.93 -12.16
C VAL A 129 -21.88 13.67 -13.31
N ASP A 130 -21.88 14.53 -14.33
CA ASP A 130 -22.78 14.40 -15.50
C ASP A 130 -22.18 13.52 -16.61
N ASP A 131 -20.93 13.06 -16.45
CA ASP A 131 -20.24 12.20 -17.41
C ASP A 131 -19.75 10.91 -16.76
N GLU A 132 -20.50 9.82 -16.97
CA GLU A 132 -20.22 8.48 -16.44
C GLU A 132 -18.82 7.94 -16.78
N ARG A 133 -18.15 8.45 -17.83
CA ARG A 133 -16.80 8.01 -18.20
C ARG A 133 -15.75 8.47 -17.19
N THR A 134 -16.05 9.54 -16.46
CA THR A 134 -15.16 10.13 -15.46
C THR A 134 -15.17 9.39 -14.14
N GLY A 135 -16.18 8.53 -13.85
CA GLY A 135 -16.28 7.82 -12.57
C GLY A 135 -16.26 8.77 -11.37
N THR A 136 -17.04 9.84 -11.44
CA THR A 136 -17.21 10.82 -10.36
C THR A 136 -18.52 10.53 -9.62
N PRO A 137 -18.48 9.93 -8.42
CA PRO A 137 -19.69 9.47 -7.74
C PRO A 137 -20.55 10.61 -7.17
N ASN A 138 -19.93 11.74 -6.82
CA ASN A 138 -20.61 12.92 -6.28
C ASN A 138 -19.74 14.18 -6.46
N LYS A 139 -20.29 15.36 -6.13
CA LYS A 139 -19.60 16.65 -6.30
C LYS A 139 -18.49 16.92 -5.28
N GLY A 140 -18.39 16.12 -4.21
CA GLY A 140 -17.44 16.33 -3.12
C GLY A 140 -16.10 15.62 -3.29
N VAL A 141 -15.98 14.67 -4.23
CA VAL A 141 -14.68 14.04 -4.51
C VAL A 141 -13.77 14.98 -5.29
N LEU A 142 -12.46 14.90 -5.05
CA LEU A 142 -11.47 15.83 -5.62
C LEU A 142 -11.24 15.64 -7.13
N THR A 143 -11.39 14.41 -7.62
CA THR A 143 -11.14 14.05 -9.02
C THR A 143 -12.18 13.03 -9.50
N GLY A 144 -12.23 12.80 -10.81
CA GLY A 144 -12.75 11.55 -11.35
C GLY A 144 -11.84 10.37 -11.03
N ARG A 145 -12.18 9.20 -11.59
CA ARG A 145 -11.43 7.96 -11.45
C ARG A 145 -9.98 8.12 -11.90
N ILE A 146 -9.11 7.34 -11.29
CA ILE A 146 -7.73 7.18 -11.79
C ILE A 146 -7.76 6.49 -13.16
N LEU A 147 -6.88 6.92 -14.06
CA LEU A 147 -6.69 6.27 -15.35
C LEU A 147 -5.60 5.24 -15.25
N CYS A 148 -5.81 4.03 -15.77
CA CYS A 148 -4.79 2.99 -15.83
C CYS A 148 -3.83 3.21 -17.01
N ASN A 149 -2.68 2.53 -17.00
CA ASN A 149 -1.76 2.57 -18.13
C ASN A 149 -2.47 2.09 -19.42
N GLY A 150 -2.22 2.77 -20.54
CA GLY A 150 -2.90 2.52 -21.81
C GLY A 150 -4.29 3.15 -21.97
N GLU A 151 -4.94 3.65 -20.90
CA GLU A 151 -6.24 4.32 -21.03
C GLU A 151 -6.11 5.74 -21.62
N SER A 152 -7.03 6.06 -22.53
CA SER A 152 -7.19 7.39 -23.15
C SER A 152 -8.68 7.70 -23.39
N PRO A 153 -9.48 7.91 -22.33
CA PRO A 153 -10.89 8.24 -22.49
C PRO A 153 -11.06 9.63 -23.11
N SER A 154 -12.15 9.83 -23.86
CA SER A 154 -12.50 11.12 -24.47
C SER A 154 -13.12 12.10 -23.45
N VAL A 155 -12.41 12.33 -22.35
CA VAL A 155 -12.75 13.29 -21.29
C VAL A 155 -11.48 14.02 -20.83
N PRO A 156 -11.58 15.25 -20.30
CA PRO A 156 -10.42 15.96 -19.75
C PRO A 156 -9.75 15.18 -18.60
N THR A 157 -8.43 15.35 -18.47
CA THR A 157 -7.61 14.68 -17.43
C THR A 157 -6.71 15.68 -16.70
N VAL A 158 -6.28 15.32 -15.50
CA VAL A 158 -5.29 16.04 -14.67
C VAL A 158 -4.18 15.09 -14.21
N GLY A 159 -3.02 15.62 -13.82
CA GLY A 159 -1.84 14.85 -13.42
C GLY A 159 -0.95 14.41 -14.59
N THR A 160 0.15 13.74 -14.31
CA THR A 160 1.17 13.38 -15.32
C THR A 160 1.63 11.92 -15.27
N LEU A 161 1.52 11.22 -14.14
CA LEU A 161 1.97 9.85 -13.94
C LEU A 161 0.91 8.81 -14.31
N LYS A 162 1.23 7.98 -15.31
CA LYS A 162 0.44 6.79 -15.69
C LYS A 162 1.07 5.45 -15.28
N GLY A 163 2.35 5.43 -14.87
CA GLY A 163 3.04 4.22 -14.41
C GLY A 163 2.50 3.77 -13.06
N ASP A 164 2.43 2.46 -12.81
CA ASP A 164 2.16 1.95 -11.47
C ASP A 164 3.47 2.00 -10.67
N GLU A 165 3.49 2.75 -9.57
CA GLU A 165 4.68 2.99 -8.75
C GLU A 165 4.35 2.79 -7.26
N TYR A 166 5.34 2.31 -6.51
CA TYR A 166 5.23 2.00 -5.08
C TYR A 166 5.33 3.27 -4.23
N GLY A 167 4.62 3.30 -3.10
CA GLY A 167 4.89 4.28 -2.05
C GLY A 167 6.26 4.03 -1.42
N LEU A 168 6.40 2.91 -0.71
CA LEU A 168 7.64 2.45 -0.12
C LEU A 168 8.00 1.06 -0.63
N HIS A 169 9.17 0.94 -1.24
CA HIS A 169 9.74 -0.35 -1.64
C HIS A 169 10.96 -0.69 -0.78
N MET A 170 11.06 -1.95 -0.35
CA MET A 170 12.14 -2.40 0.53
C MET A 170 12.70 -3.78 0.12
N ASP A 171 14.01 -3.93 0.00
CA ASP A 171 14.73 -5.23 0.05
C ASP A 171 15.67 -5.19 1.25
N VAL A 172 15.24 -5.77 2.37
CA VAL A 172 15.82 -5.51 3.69
C VAL A 172 15.99 -6.79 4.49
N GLU A 173 16.82 -6.75 5.53
CA GLU A 173 16.95 -7.79 6.55
C GLU A 173 17.35 -7.16 7.90
N GLY A 174 17.33 -7.93 8.99
CA GLY A 174 17.61 -7.41 10.32
C GLY A 174 16.34 -6.98 11.06
N ASN A 175 16.41 -5.90 11.84
CA ASN A 175 15.24 -5.36 12.52
C ASN A 175 14.71 -4.17 11.73
N VAL A 176 13.49 -4.28 11.23
CA VAL A 176 12.88 -3.28 10.36
C VAL A 176 11.61 -2.78 11.00
N ARG A 177 11.42 -1.46 11.07
CA ARG A 177 10.20 -0.84 11.56
C ARG A 177 9.69 0.23 10.59
N VAL A 178 8.43 0.14 10.20
CA VAL A 178 7.71 1.19 9.46
C VAL A 178 6.56 1.64 10.32
N ALA A 179 6.64 2.86 10.84
CA ALA A 179 5.69 3.36 11.83
C ALA A 179 5.19 4.78 11.58
N ASN A 180 4.00 5.09 12.08
CA ASN A 180 3.44 6.46 12.07
C ASN A 180 3.37 7.09 10.66
N CYS A 181 3.34 6.28 9.60
CA CYS A 181 3.34 6.75 8.23
C CYS A 181 1.91 6.81 7.66
N ILE A 182 1.72 7.67 6.66
CA ILE A 182 0.50 7.72 5.86
C ILE A 182 0.86 7.36 4.41
N PHE A 183 0.28 6.30 3.89
CA PHE A 183 0.35 5.89 2.49
C PHE A 183 -0.97 6.20 1.83
N VAL A 184 -0.97 7.13 0.87
CA VAL A 184 -2.21 7.62 0.29
C VAL A 184 -2.11 7.83 -1.21
N ASN A 185 -3.19 7.50 -1.93
CA ASN A 185 -3.26 7.57 -3.38
C ASN A 185 -2.15 6.77 -4.10
N CYS A 186 -1.60 5.73 -3.48
CA CYS A 186 -0.54 4.92 -4.08
C CYS A 186 -1.07 4.18 -5.32
N ARG A 187 -0.32 4.20 -6.42
CA ARG A 187 -0.79 3.69 -7.72
C ARG A 187 -0.46 2.22 -7.96
N ASP A 188 0.53 1.72 -7.24
CA ASP A 188 0.76 0.31 -6.92
C ASP A 188 0.60 0.14 -5.38
N TYR A 189 1.40 -0.70 -4.74
CA TYR A 189 1.36 -0.89 -3.29
C TYR A 189 1.69 0.36 -2.47
N GLY A 190 1.07 0.48 -1.29
CA GLY A 190 1.54 1.38 -0.24
C GLY A 190 2.94 0.97 0.24
N ILE A 191 3.06 -0.28 0.68
CA ILE A 191 4.34 -0.94 0.97
C ILE A 191 4.47 -2.23 0.16
N ALA A 192 5.59 -2.37 -0.55
CA ALA A 192 6.04 -3.63 -1.13
C ALA A 192 7.44 -3.97 -0.62
N ALA A 193 7.58 -5.07 0.12
CA ALA A 193 8.84 -5.45 0.73
C ALA A 193 9.26 -6.90 0.44
N LEU A 194 10.56 -7.09 0.29
CA LEU A 194 11.27 -8.36 0.35
C LEU A 194 12.05 -8.42 1.65
N MET A 195 11.75 -9.41 2.48
CA MET A 195 12.35 -9.57 3.81
C MET A 195 13.31 -10.74 3.84
N GLY A 196 14.57 -10.46 4.17
CA GLY A 196 15.58 -11.44 4.54
C GLY A 196 15.41 -11.89 6.00
N LYS A 197 16.49 -12.44 6.59
CA LYS A 197 16.46 -12.92 7.97
C LYS A 197 16.27 -11.76 8.94
N GLY A 198 15.34 -11.90 9.89
CA GLY A 198 15.08 -10.92 10.93
C GLY A 198 13.58 -10.73 11.20
N HIS A 199 13.25 -9.53 11.67
CA HIS A 199 11.90 -9.15 12.03
C HIS A 199 11.53 -7.82 11.37
N MET A 200 10.32 -7.76 10.82
CA MET A 200 9.72 -6.52 10.33
C MET A 200 8.47 -6.20 11.14
N GLU A 201 8.35 -4.95 11.57
CA GLU A 201 7.18 -4.42 12.24
C GLU A 201 6.61 -3.28 11.39
N VAL A 202 5.39 -3.45 10.89
CA VAL A 202 4.63 -2.42 10.17
C VAL A 202 3.48 -2.02 11.07
N CYS A 203 3.63 -0.92 11.79
CA CYS A 203 2.69 -0.56 12.85
C CYS A 203 2.28 0.90 12.85
N ASN A 204 1.10 1.19 13.39
CA ASN A 204 0.64 2.56 13.55
C ASN A 204 0.60 3.38 12.25
N ASN A 205 0.32 2.75 11.11
CA ASN A 205 0.26 3.42 9.81
C ASN A 205 -1.18 3.58 9.31
N ILE A 206 -1.36 4.52 8.40
CA ILE A 206 -2.62 4.75 7.69
C ILE A 206 -2.39 4.45 6.22
N PHE A 207 -3.21 3.58 5.64
CA PHE A 207 -3.21 3.27 4.21
C PHE A 207 -4.57 3.64 3.62
N ILE A 208 -4.59 4.50 2.60
CA ILE A 208 -5.83 4.98 1.99
C ILE A 208 -5.70 5.07 0.48
N ALA A 209 -6.67 4.56 -0.27
CA ALA A 209 -6.68 4.68 -1.72
C ALA A 209 -5.40 4.13 -2.40
N CYS A 210 -4.81 3.09 -1.81
CA CYS A 210 -3.71 2.34 -2.43
C CYS A 210 -4.27 1.36 -3.46
N LYS A 211 -3.80 1.42 -4.70
CA LYS A 211 -4.05 0.40 -5.69
C LYS A 211 -3.27 -0.88 -5.35
N TYR A 212 -3.65 -1.99 -5.98
CA TYR A 212 -3.05 -3.31 -5.80
C TYR A 212 -3.20 -3.86 -4.38
N ALA A 213 -2.30 -3.54 -3.45
CA ALA A 213 -2.54 -3.81 -2.05
C ALA A 213 -1.93 -2.75 -1.15
N SER A 214 -2.52 -2.54 0.03
CA SER A 214 -1.99 -1.53 0.96
C SER A 214 -0.61 -1.95 1.50
N CYS A 215 -0.46 -3.22 1.88
CA CYS A 215 0.81 -3.77 2.33
C CYS A 215 1.03 -5.20 1.83
N GLN A 216 2.22 -5.44 1.27
CA GLN A 216 2.71 -6.76 0.93
C GLN A 216 4.18 -6.91 1.34
N VAL A 217 4.45 -7.91 2.18
CA VAL A 217 5.82 -8.27 2.59
C VAL A 217 6.02 -9.74 2.27
N LYS A 218 7.00 -10.06 1.44
CA LYS A 218 7.34 -11.44 1.06
C LYS A 218 8.69 -11.81 1.65
N GLY A 219 8.80 -13.01 2.22
CA GLY A 219 10.08 -13.55 2.62
C GLY A 219 10.90 -13.93 1.40
N ASN A 220 12.17 -13.54 1.40
CA ASN A 220 13.09 -13.77 0.31
C ASN A 220 14.32 -14.54 0.82
N VAL A 221 14.10 -15.68 1.46
CA VAL A 221 15.14 -16.55 2.04
C VAL A 221 14.99 -17.97 1.51
N LYS A 222 15.99 -18.82 1.76
CA LYS A 222 15.86 -20.26 1.48
C LYS A 222 14.90 -20.94 2.47
N ASP A 223 14.34 -22.08 2.10
CA ASP A 223 13.38 -22.84 2.92
C ASP A 223 13.89 -23.10 4.35
N ASP A 224 15.18 -23.46 4.51
CA ASP A 224 15.83 -23.74 5.79
C ASP A 224 16.06 -22.49 6.66
N GLU A 225 15.87 -21.31 6.09
CA GLU A 225 16.04 -20.01 6.74
C GLU A 225 14.71 -19.32 7.05
N ILE A 226 13.57 -19.82 6.54
CA ILE A 226 12.23 -19.24 6.76
C ILE A 226 11.92 -19.05 8.25
N ALA A 227 12.37 -19.98 9.10
CA ALA A 227 12.20 -19.91 10.55
C ALA A 227 12.83 -18.66 11.21
N GLN A 228 13.72 -17.96 10.50
CA GLN A 228 14.39 -16.75 10.97
C GLN A 228 13.72 -15.46 10.47
N VAL A 229 12.56 -15.56 9.81
CA VAL A 229 11.83 -14.40 9.26
C VAL A 229 10.47 -14.30 9.93
N SER A 230 10.18 -13.12 10.50
CA SER A 230 8.91 -12.82 11.13
C SER A 230 8.41 -11.42 10.77
N LEU A 231 7.09 -11.23 10.84
CA LEU A 231 6.41 -9.99 10.50
C LEU A 231 5.29 -9.71 11.49
N ASP A 232 5.26 -8.49 12.01
CA ASP A 232 4.17 -7.93 12.78
C ASP A 232 3.51 -6.80 11.97
N PHE A 233 2.19 -6.88 11.79
CA PHE A 233 1.36 -5.86 11.14
C PHE A 233 0.23 -5.49 12.09
N HIS A 234 0.38 -4.36 12.81
CA HIS A 234 -0.60 -4.00 13.85
C HIS A 234 -0.89 -2.54 14.02
N HIS A 235 -2.06 -2.24 14.58
CA HIS A 235 -2.47 -0.86 14.80
C HIS A 235 -2.45 -0.03 13.51
N ASN A 236 -2.74 -0.64 12.36
CA ASN A 236 -2.84 0.07 11.09
C ASN A 236 -4.31 0.31 10.73
N THR A 237 -4.60 1.48 10.16
CA THR A 237 -5.91 1.79 9.55
C THR A 237 -5.77 1.63 8.04
N VAL A 238 -6.47 0.66 7.45
CA VAL A 238 -6.33 0.26 6.04
C VAL A 238 -7.67 0.40 5.34
N LEU A 239 -7.80 1.46 4.53
CA LEU A 239 -9.05 1.84 3.88
C LEU A 239 -8.91 1.95 2.37
N PHE A 240 -9.98 1.60 1.64
CA PHE A 240 -10.10 1.91 0.21
C PHE A 240 -8.95 1.38 -0.66
N SER A 241 -8.47 0.15 -0.44
CA SER A 241 -7.59 -0.45 -1.45
C SER A 241 -8.35 -0.73 -2.75
N TRP A 242 -7.71 -0.48 -3.89
CA TRP A 242 -8.30 -0.56 -5.22
C TRP A 242 -7.67 -1.68 -6.05
N THR A 243 -8.49 -2.31 -6.88
CA THR A 243 -8.03 -3.30 -7.87
C THR A 243 -7.04 -2.69 -8.86
N ARG A 244 -6.31 -3.56 -9.57
CA ARG A 244 -5.31 -3.17 -10.56
C ARG A 244 -5.87 -2.19 -11.59
N ASP A 245 -7.09 -2.47 -12.03
CA ASP A 245 -7.82 -1.66 -12.98
C ASP A 245 -9.32 -1.60 -12.64
N LYS A 246 -10.05 -0.81 -13.44
CA LYS A 246 -11.47 -0.53 -13.26
C LYS A 246 -12.42 -1.72 -13.52
N THR A 247 -11.90 -2.90 -13.85
CA THR A 247 -12.70 -4.12 -14.07
C THR A 247 -13.05 -4.84 -12.77
N PHE A 248 -12.30 -4.55 -11.69
CA PHE A 248 -12.45 -5.14 -10.36
C PHE A 248 -12.19 -6.66 -10.30
N GLU A 249 -11.27 -7.14 -11.15
CA GLU A 249 -10.98 -8.58 -11.30
C GLU A 249 -9.75 -9.05 -10.50
N ASP A 250 -8.70 -8.23 -10.40
CA ASP A 250 -7.44 -8.58 -9.72
C ASP A 250 -7.00 -7.48 -8.74
N MET A 251 -6.31 -7.92 -7.69
CA MET A 251 -5.82 -7.11 -6.58
C MET A 251 -6.93 -6.41 -5.78
N GLY A 252 -6.61 -5.36 -5.00
CA GLY A 252 -7.52 -4.63 -4.11
C GLY A 252 -7.53 -5.14 -2.67
N GLN A 253 -6.40 -5.68 -2.20
CA GLN A 253 -6.26 -6.22 -0.85
C GLN A 253 -5.78 -5.17 0.16
N GLY A 254 -6.26 -5.23 1.40
CA GLY A 254 -5.65 -4.49 2.51
C GLY A 254 -4.27 -5.06 2.85
N PHE A 255 -4.24 -6.29 3.37
CA PHE A 255 -3.01 -7.01 3.73
C PHE A 255 -2.96 -8.39 3.07
N ARG A 256 -1.75 -8.87 2.75
CA ARG A 256 -1.54 -10.18 2.12
C ARG A 256 -0.55 -11.03 2.90
N PHE A 257 -0.98 -12.23 3.31
CA PHE A 257 -0.09 -13.25 3.85
C PHE A 257 0.72 -13.90 2.74
N MET A 258 1.95 -13.42 2.54
CA MET A 258 2.87 -13.97 1.55
C MET A 258 3.66 -15.17 2.08
N ASN A 259 4.40 -15.82 1.18
CA ASN A 259 5.31 -16.93 1.48
C ASN A 259 6.69 -16.44 1.96
N GLY A 260 7.48 -17.36 2.49
CA GLY A 260 8.86 -17.16 2.92
C GLY A 260 9.01 -16.57 4.33
N ILE A 261 7.92 -16.45 5.10
CA ILE A 261 7.91 -15.91 6.45
C ILE A 261 7.31 -16.95 7.38
N ARG A 262 8.00 -17.29 8.48
CA ARG A 262 7.55 -18.32 9.43
C ARG A 262 6.34 -17.87 10.23
N THR A 263 6.43 -16.67 10.80
CA THR A 263 5.41 -16.13 11.70
C THR A 263 5.00 -14.75 11.22
N ILE A 264 3.73 -14.62 10.88
CA ILE A 264 3.10 -13.35 10.50
C ILE A 264 1.98 -13.08 11.52
N ASN A 265 2.07 -11.98 12.25
CA ASN A 265 1.05 -11.52 13.19
C ASN A 265 0.32 -10.32 12.62
N VAL A 266 -0.99 -10.43 12.43
CA VAL A 266 -1.87 -9.35 11.97
C VAL A 266 -2.89 -9.06 13.06
N TYR A 267 -2.73 -7.94 13.79
CA TYR A 267 -3.56 -7.67 14.97
C TYR A 267 -3.83 -6.21 15.26
N ASN A 268 -4.93 -5.92 15.95
CA ASN A 268 -5.32 -4.56 16.35
C ASN A 268 -5.43 -3.59 15.16
N ASN A 269 -5.71 -4.07 13.95
CA ASN A 269 -5.89 -3.23 12.77
C ASN A 269 -7.37 -2.89 12.55
N ILE A 270 -7.62 -1.90 11.69
CA ILE A 270 -8.92 -1.66 11.09
C ILE A 270 -8.79 -1.85 9.57
N PHE A 271 -9.53 -2.79 9.00
CA PHE A 271 -9.62 -3.00 7.56
C PHE A 271 -11.01 -2.63 7.07
N GLY A 272 -11.13 -1.63 6.19
CA GLY A 272 -12.43 -1.25 5.68
C GLY A 272 -12.47 -0.77 4.25
N CYS A 273 -13.63 -0.93 3.62
CA CYS A 273 -13.87 -0.44 2.27
C CYS A 273 -12.82 -0.92 1.23
N ASN A 274 -12.28 -2.14 1.37
CA ASN A 274 -11.32 -2.68 0.41
C ASN A 274 -12.04 -3.36 -0.76
N THR A 275 -11.69 -3.01 -2.01
CA THR A 275 -12.42 -3.47 -3.20
C THR A 275 -12.32 -4.97 -3.47
N ASN A 276 -11.34 -5.65 -2.88
CA ASN A 276 -11.27 -7.11 -2.91
C ASN A 276 -11.43 -7.73 -1.52
N CYS A 277 -10.47 -7.53 -0.62
CA CYS A 277 -10.58 -8.04 0.74
C CYS A 277 -9.80 -7.20 1.75
N GLY A 278 -10.18 -7.28 3.03
CA GLY A 278 -9.39 -6.73 4.13
C GLY A 278 -8.04 -7.47 4.23
N VAL A 279 -8.10 -8.79 4.30
CA VAL A 279 -6.93 -9.67 4.46
C VAL A 279 -7.00 -10.84 3.49
N GLU A 280 -5.89 -11.18 2.85
CA GLU A 280 -5.77 -12.29 1.90
C GLU A 280 -4.79 -13.37 2.40
N ARG A 281 -5.21 -14.64 2.38
CA ARG A 281 -4.39 -15.82 2.65
C ARG A 281 -4.53 -16.86 1.53
N VAL A 282 -4.15 -16.47 0.32
CA VAL A 282 -4.18 -17.33 -0.89
C VAL A 282 -2.81 -17.88 -1.28
N TYR A 283 -1.72 -17.42 -0.65
CA TYR A 283 -0.37 -17.93 -0.89
C TYR A 283 0.00 -19.03 0.11
N TYR A 284 0.11 -20.25 -0.42
CA TYR A 284 0.50 -21.45 0.30
C TYR A 284 1.92 -21.83 -0.09
N GLU A 285 2.71 -22.31 0.86
CA GLU A 285 4.03 -22.84 0.56
C GLU A 285 3.90 -24.10 -0.29
N ALA A 286 4.70 -24.19 -1.36
CA ALA A 286 4.74 -25.40 -2.19
C ALA A 286 5.23 -26.61 -1.39
N ASN A 287 6.13 -26.37 -0.43
CA ASN A 287 6.61 -27.36 0.51
C ASN A 287 5.60 -27.54 1.65
N LYS A 288 4.95 -28.71 1.69
CA LYS A 288 3.90 -29.03 2.67
C LYS A 288 4.37 -28.94 4.13
N ALA A 289 5.63 -29.27 4.42
CA ALA A 289 6.16 -29.15 5.78
C ALA A 289 6.36 -27.68 6.19
N MET A 290 6.73 -26.82 5.22
CA MET A 290 6.83 -25.39 5.47
C MET A 290 5.45 -24.77 5.66
N GLU A 291 4.47 -25.16 4.83
CA GLU A 291 3.07 -24.69 4.95
C GLU A 291 2.48 -25.09 6.31
N ALA A 292 2.62 -26.35 6.72
CA ALA A 292 2.10 -26.83 8.00
C ALA A 292 2.72 -26.11 9.22
N ALA A 293 3.92 -25.56 9.07
CA ALA A 293 4.59 -24.83 10.13
C ALA A 293 4.50 -23.30 9.94
N LYS A 294 3.82 -22.79 8.91
CA LYS A 294 3.61 -21.36 8.68
C LYS A 294 2.52 -20.87 9.63
N GLN A 295 2.84 -19.85 10.41
CA GLN A 295 1.91 -19.26 11.37
C GLN A 295 1.31 -17.98 10.77
N SER A 296 0.07 -18.09 10.28
CA SER A 296 -0.68 -16.97 9.70
C SER A 296 -1.65 -16.48 10.77
N ASN A 297 -1.14 -15.72 11.74
CA ASN A 297 -1.93 -15.24 12.87
C ASN A 297 -2.73 -13.99 12.47
N LEU A 298 -4.03 -14.00 12.75
CA LEU A 298 -4.94 -12.90 12.46
C LEU A 298 -5.90 -12.77 13.64
N TYR A 299 -5.70 -11.82 14.56
CA TYR A 299 -6.44 -11.75 15.81
C TYR A 299 -6.71 -10.31 16.21
N ASP A 300 -7.80 -10.04 16.93
CA ASP A 300 -8.14 -8.70 17.39
C ASP A 300 -8.15 -7.64 16.28
N ASN A 301 -8.76 -7.89 15.12
CA ASN A 301 -8.93 -6.87 14.07
C ASN A 301 -10.39 -6.45 13.92
N TYR A 302 -10.59 -5.22 13.47
CA TYR A 302 -11.89 -4.72 13.03
C TYR A 302 -12.02 -4.72 11.52
N PHE A 303 -13.18 -5.12 11.04
CA PHE A 303 -13.55 -5.13 9.63
C PHE A 303 -14.83 -4.33 9.39
N PHE A 304 -14.95 -3.65 8.25
CA PHE A 304 -16.23 -3.09 7.82
C PHE A 304 -16.26 -2.81 6.31
N ALA A 305 -17.40 -3.09 5.66
CA ALA A 305 -17.64 -2.70 4.27
C ALA A 305 -16.56 -3.14 3.25
N ASN A 306 -15.76 -4.15 3.57
CA ASN A 306 -14.90 -4.80 2.59
C ASN A 306 -15.77 -5.64 1.65
N LYS A 307 -15.32 -5.86 0.42
CA LYS A 307 -15.96 -6.88 -0.43
C LYS A 307 -15.88 -8.27 0.23
N ARG A 308 -14.79 -8.55 0.93
CA ARG A 308 -14.55 -9.75 1.77
C ARG A 308 -13.67 -9.37 2.96
N ASP A 309 -13.90 -9.92 4.14
CA ASP A 309 -13.02 -9.61 5.28
C ASP A 309 -11.72 -10.40 5.19
N LEU A 310 -11.84 -11.73 5.14
CA LEU A 310 -10.75 -12.65 4.87
C LEU A 310 -11.01 -13.42 3.57
N GLU A 311 -10.04 -13.43 2.66
CA GLU A 311 -10.03 -14.27 1.45
C GLU A 311 -9.08 -15.45 1.63
N LEU A 312 -9.58 -16.67 1.42
CA LEU A 312 -8.81 -17.91 1.43
C LEU A 312 -8.84 -18.57 0.05
N ALA A 313 -7.83 -19.37 -0.27
CA ALA A 313 -7.89 -20.24 -1.45
C ALA A 313 -8.89 -21.38 -1.24
N SER A 314 -9.59 -21.77 -2.30
CA SER A 314 -10.38 -23.01 -2.34
C SER A 314 -9.70 -24.07 -3.23
N SER A 315 -10.24 -25.28 -3.25
CA SER A 315 -9.85 -26.27 -4.26
C SER A 315 -10.24 -25.79 -5.67
N GLY A 316 -9.26 -25.51 -6.52
CA GLY A 316 -9.48 -25.02 -7.89
C GLY A 316 -9.27 -23.50 -8.00
N ALA A 317 -9.97 -22.86 -8.94
CA ALA A 317 -9.80 -21.42 -9.23
C ALA A 317 -10.69 -20.49 -8.38
N ALA A 318 -11.54 -21.02 -7.50
CA ALA A 318 -12.43 -20.22 -6.66
C ALA A 318 -11.74 -19.81 -5.35
N THR A 319 -12.22 -18.75 -4.72
CA THR A 319 -11.79 -18.31 -3.38
C THR A 319 -12.95 -18.35 -2.39
N ILE A 320 -12.63 -18.52 -1.11
CA ILE A 320 -13.59 -18.54 -0.02
C ILE A 320 -13.55 -17.18 0.66
N SER A 321 -14.71 -16.55 0.80
CA SER A 321 -14.89 -15.36 1.63
C SER A 321 -15.26 -15.80 3.04
N VAL A 322 -14.45 -15.42 4.02
CA VAL A 322 -14.73 -15.65 5.44
C VAL A 322 -15.05 -14.30 6.08
N PRO A 323 -16.29 -14.09 6.58
CA PRO A 323 -16.63 -12.87 7.30
C PRO A 323 -15.90 -12.81 8.64
N ALA A 324 -15.71 -11.60 9.18
CA ALA A 324 -14.94 -11.40 10.42
C ALA A 324 -15.40 -12.30 11.58
N SER A 325 -16.71 -12.50 11.72
CA SER A 325 -17.34 -13.34 12.75
C SER A 325 -17.03 -14.84 12.66
N ARG A 326 -16.43 -15.31 11.55
CA ARG A 326 -16.12 -16.73 11.32
C ARG A 326 -14.63 -16.98 11.05
N ILE A 327 -13.77 -15.98 11.27
CA ILE A 327 -12.32 -16.15 11.08
C ILE A 327 -11.75 -17.26 11.98
N GLU A 328 -12.32 -17.46 13.17
CA GLU A 328 -11.92 -18.53 14.09
C GLU A 328 -12.18 -19.95 13.53
N GLU A 329 -13.05 -20.08 12.53
CA GLU A 329 -13.32 -21.35 11.83
C GLU A 329 -12.33 -21.63 10.68
N ALA A 330 -11.48 -20.66 10.32
CA ALA A 330 -10.53 -20.81 9.23
C ALA A 330 -9.28 -21.57 9.67
N GLU A 331 -9.21 -22.86 9.34
CA GLU A 331 -8.08 -23.75 9.68
C GLU A 331 -6.71 -23.26 9.19
N GLN A 332 -6.68 -22.42 8.16
CA GLN A 332 -5.46 -21.84 7.56
C GLN A 332 -4.92 -20.63 8.35
N ILE A 333 -5.68 -20.14 9.32
CA ILE A 333 -5.28 -19.06 10.23
C ILE A 333 -4.91 -19.67 11.57
N GLY A 334 -3.82 -19.18 12.16
CA GLY A 334 -3.40 -19.58 13.50
C GLY A 334 -1.89 -19.68 13.69
N PRO A 335 -1.45 -19.96 14.93
CA PRO A 335 -2.25 -20.37 16.09
C PRO A 335 -3.10 -19.30 16.81
N LYS A 336 -2.95 -18.00 16.50
CA LYS A 336 -3.77 -16.93 17.09
C LYS A 336 -4.80 -16.41 16.08
N TYR A 337 -6.09 -16.58 16.38
CA TYR A 337 -7.19 -16.21 15.48
C TYR A 337 -8.40 -15.54 16.14
N GLU A 338 -8.39 -15.39 17.46
CA GLU A 338 -9.55 -14.92 18.24
C GLU A 338 -9.74 -13.40 18.17
N GLY A 339 -10.95 -12.93 18.47
CA GLY A 339 -11.22 -11.51 18.71
C GLY A 339 -11.41 -10.64 17.46
N ASN A 340 -11.33 -11.22 16.27
CA ASN A 340 -11.71 -10.54 15.04
C ASN A 340 -13.21 -10.32 14.98
N LYS A 341 -13.63 -9.13 14.58
CA LYS A 341 -15.05 -8.75 14.59
C LYS A 341 -15.32 -7.61 13.61
N GLU A 342 -16.59 -7.48 13.26
CA GLU A 342 -17.07 -6.26 12.60
C GLU A 342 -16.78 -5.04 13.48
N LEU A 343 -16.54 -3.89 12.84
CA LEU A 343 -16.37 -2.62 13.53
C LEU A 343 -17.60 -2.37 14.42
N PRO A 344 -17.44 -2.26 15.75
CA PRO A 344 -18.58 -2.15 16.65
C PRO A 344 -19.38 -0.87 16.42
N ALA A 345 -20.68 -0.93 16.71
CA ALA A 345 -21.50 0.27 16.82
C ALA A 345 -20.93 1.24 17.88
N GLY A 346 -21.07 2.55 17.66
CA GLY A 346 -20.52 3.59 18.53
C GLY A 346 -19.12 4.11 18.11
N ASN A 347 -18.56 3.59 17.02
CA ASN A 347 -17.35 4.13 16.38
C ASN A 347 -17.66 5.29 15.39
N ASP A 348 -18.72 6.05 15.65
CA ASP A 348 -19.17 7.14 14.77
C ASP A 348 -18.09 8.21 14.60
N ALA A 349 -17.29 8.47 15.63
CA ALA A 349 -16.18 9.42 15.55
C ALA A 349 -15.11 9.00 14.51
N PHE A 350 -14.87 7.70 14.37
CA PHE A 350 -13.98 7.17 13.33
C PHE A 350 -14.63 7.28 11.95
N LEU A 351 -15.88 6.84 11.81
CA LEU A 351 -16.60 6.93 10.52
C LEU A 351 -16.75 8.38 10.04
N ASN A 352 -16.96 9.33 10.95
CA ASN A 352 -17.04 10.77 10.65
C ASN A 352 -15.68 11.40 10.32
N ALA A 353 -14.57 10.79 10.74
CA ALA A 353 -13.22 11.25 10.41
C ALA A 353 -12.80 10.84 8.99
N ILE A 354 -13.41 9.80 8.42
CA ILE A 354 -13.23 9.43 7.01
C ILE A 354 -13.83 10.54 6.12
N ASP A 355 -13.20 10.85 4.98
CA ASP A 355 -13.76 11.78 4.01
C ASP A 355 -15.15 11.31 3.55
N GLN A 356 -16.19 12.08 3.91
CA GLN A 356 -17.58 11.69 3.70
C GLN A 356 -17.96 11.56 2.21
N PRO A 357 -17.57 12.50 1.32
CA PRO A 357 -17.77 12.33 -0.12
C PRO A 357 -17.14 11.04 -0.66
N TYR A 358 -15.92 10.70 -0.23
CA TYR A 358 -15.25 9.47 -0.65
C TYR A 358 -15.95 8.22 -0.15
N LEU A 359 -16.27 8.17 1.16
CA LEU A 359 -16.96 7.04 1.79
C LEU A 359 -18.33 6.79 1.14
N GLN A 360 -19.12 7.84 0.93
CA GLN A 360 -20.41 7.73 0.26
C GLN A 360 -20.28 7.28 -1.19
N GLY A 361 -19.25 7.73 -1.91
CA GLY A 361 -18.96 7.25 -3.25
C GLY A 361 -18.67 5.75 -3.28
N TYR A 362 -17.86 5.27 -2.32
CA TYR A 362 -17.48 3.87 -2.21
C TYR A 362 -18.67 2.97 -1.81
N LEU A 363 -19.45 3.37 -0.80
CA LEU A 363 -20.60 2.58 -0.34
C LEU A 363 -21.68 2.44 -1.41
N ASN A 364 -21.73 3.37 -2.37
CA ASN A 364 -22.62 3.33 -3.53
C ASN A 364 -21.91 2.82 -4.81
N LEU A 365 -20.76 2.16 -4.69
CA LEU A 365 -20.00 1.66 -5.82
C LEU A 365 -20.87 0.76 -6.72
N SER A 366 -20.89 1.07 -8.01
CA SER A 366 -21.60 0.30 -9.04
C SER A 366 -20.78 0.27 -10.32
N ILE A 367 -20.93 -0.83 -11.09
CA ILE A 367 -20.21 -1.06 -12.34
C ILE A 367 -21.22 -1.36 -13.44
N VAL A 368 -21.19 -0.57 -14.51
CA VAL A 368 -21.89 -0.89 -15.76
C VAL A 368 -20.92 -1.65 -16.67
N LYS A 369 -21.27 -2.88 -17.04
CA LYS A 369 -20.57 -3.67 -18.06
C LYS A 369 -21.48 -3.87 -19.28
N SER A 370 -21.02 -3.48 -20.47
CA SER A 370 -21.70 -3.80 -21.73
C SER A 370 -20.74 -4.48 -22.70
N GLN A 371 -21.11 -5.65 -23.21
CA GLN A 371 -20.35 -6.42 -24.18
C GLN A 371 -21.08 -6.44 -25.51
N SER A 372 -20.34 -6.23 -26.61
CA SER A 372 -20.85 -6.37 -27.97
C SER A 372 -19.90 -7.24 -28.77
N TYR A 373 -20.45 -8.34 -29.30
CA TYR A 373 -19.76 -9.27 -30.17
C TYR A 373 -20.68 -9.55 -31.36
N ASP A 374 -20.20 -9.25 -32.56
CA ASP A 374 -20.88 -9.60 -33.80
C ASP A 374 -20.03 -10.59 -34.59
N ALA A 375 -20.42 -11.87 -34.51
CA ALA A 375 -19.80 -12.97 -35.25
C ALA A 375 -19.84 -12.76 -36.78
N ASN A 376 -20.80 -11.94 -37.25
CA ASN A 376 -21.04 -11.63 -38.66
C ASN A 376 -20.44 -10.28 -39.08
N SER A 377 -19.76 -9.56 -38.19
CA SER A 377 -19.01 -8.38 -38.60
C SER A 377 -17.96 -8.76 -39.63
N THR A 378 -17.71 -7.86 -40.59
CA THR A 378 -16.74 -8.10 -41.67
C THR A 378 -15.38 -8.55 -41.12
N MET A 379 -14.93 -7.96 -40.00
CA MET A 379 -13.68 -8.33 -39.34
C MET A 379 -13.72 -9.77 -38.78
N ASN A 380 -14.80 -10.18 -38.11
CA ASN A 380 -14.89 -11.52 -37.53
C ASN A 380 -15.13 -12.62 -38.58
N GLN A 381 -15.71 -12.28 -39.72
CA GLN A 381 -15.77 -13.16 -40.88
C GLN A 381 -14.38 -13.34 -41.50
N ILE A 382 -13.62 -12.24 -41.68
CA ILE A 382 -12.23 -12.27 -42.16
C ILE A 382 -11.34 -13.08 -41.21
N ASN A 383 -11.36 -12.79 -39.90
CA ASN A 383 -10.54 -13.50 -38.92
C ASN A 383 -10.83 -15.01 -38.93
N ARG A 384 -12.09 -15.41 -39.11
CA ARG A 384 -12.46 -16.83 -39.24
C ARG A 384 -11.86 -17.48 -40.47
N ILE A 385 -11.87 -16.80 -41.62
CA ILE A 385 -11.27 -17.29 -42.88
C ILE A 385 -9.75 -17.48 -42.72
N PHE A 386 -9.09 -16.55 -42.01
CA PHE A 386 -7.64 -16.59 -41.79
C PHE A 386 -7.21 -17.36 -40.52
N GLY A 387 -8.14 -18.02 -39.82
CA GLY A 387 -7.85 -18.74 -38.57
C GLY A 387 -7.37 -17.83 -37.43
N GLN A 388 -7.66 -16.54 -37.49
CA GLN A 388 -7.36 -15.57 -36.44
C GLN A 388 -8.47 -15.47 -35.40
N ASN A 389 -8.12 -14.94 -34.23
CA ASN A 389 -9.06 -14.68 -33.15
C ASN A 389 -10.09 -13.63 -33.57
N GLN A 390 -11.35 -13.86 -33.23
CA GLN A 390 -12.41 -12.87 -33.43
C GLN A 390 -12.35 -11.79 -32.35
N VAL A 391 -12.82 -10.59 -32.68
CA VAL A 391 -12.79 -9.39 -31.86
C VAL A 391 -14.19 -8.98 -31.43
N GLY A 392 -14.32 -8.50 -30.19
CA GLY A 392 -15.52 -7.88 -29.63
C GLY A 392 -15.16 -6.57 -28.93
N SER A 393 -16.16 -5.89 -28.37
CA SER A 393 -15.96 -4.70 -27.55
C SER A 393 -16.59 -4.90 -26.17
N GLU A 394 -15.90 -4.44 -25.14
CA GLU A 394 -16.42 -4.36 -23.78
C GLU A 394 -16.27 -2.93 -23.27
N ILE A 395 -17.32 -2.41 -22.64
CA ILE A 395 -17.31 -1.14 -21.93
C ILE A 395 -17.52 -1.44 -20.46
N VAL A 396 -16.55 -1.05 -19.64
CA VAL A 396 -16.63 -1.09 -18.18
C VAL A 396 -16.59 0.33 -17.64
N ARG A 397 -17.65 0.75 -16.95
CA ARG A 397 -17.81 2.07 -16.34
C ARG A 397 -18.20 1.93 -14.87
N PRO A 398 -17.25 2.04 -13.94
CA PRO A 398 -17.59 2.21 -12.54
C PRO A 398 -17.96 3.67 -12.25
N ASN A 399 -18.88 3.88 -11.32
CA ASN A 399 -19.21 5.22 -10.83
C ASN A 399 -18.11 5.81 -9.91
N MET A 400 -17.18 4.97 -9.44
CA MET A 400 -15.99 5.36 -8.67
C MET A 400 -14.87 4.35 -8.90
N PHE A 401 -13.63 4.80 -9.08
CA PHE A 401 -12.47 3.91 -9.15
C PHE A 401 -11.19 4.68 -8.85
N GLY A 402 -10.61 4.45 -7.66
CA GLY A 402 -9.34 5.04 -7.28
C GLY A 402 -9.32 6.56 -7.39
N ASN A 403 -10.42 7.26 -7.11
CA ASN A 403 -10.46 8.72 -7.11
C ASN A 403 -9.43 9.27 -6.10
N LYS A 404 -8.95 10.50 -6.27
CA LYS A 404 -8.00 11.12 -5.35
C LYS A 404 -8.63 11.34 -3.98
N TYR A 405 -8.03 10.76 -2.95
CA TYR A 405 -8.36 10.99 -1.55
C TYR A 405 -7.62 12.24 -1.02
N PRO A 406 -8.27 13.11 -0.22
CA PRO A 406 -7.61 14.26 0.41
C PRO A 406 -6.63 13.78 1.50
N TRP A 407 -5.33 13.77 1.22
CA TRP A 407 -4.34 13.22 2.15
C TRP A 407 -4.35 13.90 3.52
N GLU A 408 -4.66 15.21 3.59
CA GLU A 408 -4.72 15.93 4.86
C GLU A 408 -5.75 15.35 5.81
N LYS A 409 -6.87 14.84 5.28
CA LYS A 409 -7.93 14.18 6.04
C LYS A 409 -7.51 12.83 6.59
N ALA A 410 -6.50 12.18 5.98
CA ALA A 410 -6.00 10.91 6.49
C ALA A 410 -5.43 11.08 7.91
N LYS A 411 -4.79 12.22 8.21
CA LYS A 411 -4.22 12.52 9.54
C LYS A 411 -5.28 12.48 10.65
N ASP A 412 -6.52 12.82 10.32
CA ASP A 412 -7.62 12.83 11.27
C ASP A 412 -8.00 11.42 11.73
N LEU A 413 -7.45 10.34 11.17
CA LEU A 413 -7.76 8.97 11.59
C LEU A 413 -6.91 8.48 12.76
N PHE A 414 -5.79 9.13 13.07
CA PHE A 414 -4.95 8.78 14.21
C PHE A 414 -5.74 8.90 15.53
N GLY A 415 -5.70 7.84 16.33
CA GLY A 415 -6.31 7.81 17.67
C GLY A 415 -7.84 7.74 17.69
N LYS A 416 -8.50 7.50 16.55
CA LYS A 416 -9.97 7.52 16.49
C LYS A 416 -10.64 6.29 17.07
N VAL A 417 -9.95 5.17 17.15
CA VAL A 417 -10.42 3.96 17.84
C VAL A 417 -9.34 3.53 18.84
N PRO A 418 -9.56 3.70 20.15
CA PRO A 418 -8.57 3.31 21.15
C PRO A 418 -8.18 1.83 21.03
N GLY A 419 -6.88 1.58 20.90
CA GLY A 419 -6.32 0.23 20.83
C GLY A 419 -6.51 -0.50 19.50
N TYR A 420 -7.16 0.10 18.50
CA TYR A 420 -7.32 -0.49 17.16
C TYR A 420 -7.08 0.54 16.05
N GLY A 421 -6.49 0.10 14.95
CA GLY A 421 -6.09 0.99 13.88
C GLY A 421 -4.98 1.94 14.32
N ALA A 422 -4.71 2.97 13.52
CA ALA A 422 -3.67 3.95 13.80
C ALA A 422 -4.02 4.76 15.06
N GLN A 423 -3.10 4.75 16.03
CA GLN A 423 -3.13 5.45 17.32
C GLN A 423 -2.40 6.79 17.23
N ILE A 424 -2.64 7.69 18.18
CA ILE A 424 -1.90 8.96 18.26
C ILE A 424 -0.41 8.63 18.39
N PRO A 425 0.45 9.10 17.45
CA PRO A 425 1.88 8.88 17.54
C PRO A 425 2.47 9.54 18.78
N GLU A 426 3.42 8.84 19.43
CA GLU A 426 4.14 9.33 20.62
C GLU A 426 5.27 10.32 20.30
#